data_AF-A0A7S0N0U6-F1
#
_entry.id   AF-A0A7S0N0U6-F1
#
_cell.length_a   1.000
_cell.length_b   1.000
_cell.length_c   1.000
_cell.angle_alpha   90.00
_cell.angle_beta   90.00
_cell.angle_gamma   90.00
#
_symmetry.space_group_name_H-M   'P 1'
#
loop_
_entity.id
_entity.type
_entity.pdbx_description
1 polymer ?
#
loop_
_entity_poly.entity_id
_entity_poly.type
_entity_poly.pdbx_seq_one_letter_code
_entity_poly.pdbx_strand_id
1 'polypeptide(L)'
;GKADAPSLSEWFAASARERPTLMCLNSNAGANAEPNVWHALSSVCEGVESVWQQYYNKQGERQDMGYENARAKGVSPPEAPVTTNKMRGPLSKQSGKMGEHVYGAVDTILYSKQIQMGRHAMRPLRYTSRAEAVRHLLPSLDVPSDHAPVIVDFDLSYNCRRL
;
A
#
# COMPACT_ATOMS: atom_id res chain seq x y z
N GLY A 1 3.73 -10.33 29.93
CA GLY A 1 4.52 -9.09 30.03
C GLY A 1 4.47 -8.40 28.69
N LYS A 2 4.18 -7.10 28.64
CA LYS A 2 4.46 -6.31 27.43
C LYS A 2 5.98 -6.26 27.29
N ALA A 3 6.49 -6.62 26.13
CA ALA A 3 7.92 -6.55 25.85
C ALA A 3 8.36 -5.07 25.92
N ASP A 4 9.51 -4.80 26.53
CA ASP A 4 10.18 -3.48 26.54
C ASP A 4 10.71 -3.05 25.15
N ALA A 5 10.22 -3.69 24.08
CA ALA A 5 10.62 -3.41 22.71
C ALA A 5 9.71 -2.33 22.11
N PRO A 6 10.26 -1.43 21.26
CA PRO A 6 9.44 -0.47 20.53
C PRO A 6 8.45 -1.20 19.62
N SER A 7 7.26 -0.63 19.48
CA SER A 7 6.30 -1.00 18.43
C SER A 7 6.92 -0.80 17.04
N LEU A 8 6.34 -1.45 16.03
CA LEU A 8 6.79 -1.30 14.64
C LEU A 8 6.77 0.17 14.18
N SER A 9 5.73 0.92 14.56
CA SER A 9 5.61 2.35 14.28
C SER A 9 6.70 3.17 14.96
N GLU A 10 7.03 2.87 16.22
CA GLU A 10 8.09 3.58 16.95
C GLU A 10 9.47 3.29 16.36
N TRP A 11 9.75 2.02 16.05
CA TRP A 11 11.01 1.61 15.43
C TRP A 11 11.19 2.25 14.05
N PHE A 12 10.14 2.25 13.22
CA PHE A 12 10.21 2.81 11.88
C PHE A 12 10.35 4.34 11.92
N ALA A 13 9.61 5.02 12.80
CA ALA A 13 9.76 6.47 13.02
C ALA A 13 11.17 6.84 13.49
N ALA A 14 11.75 6.08 14.43
CA ALA A 14 13.11 6.31 14.88
C ALA A 14 14.12 6.13 13.73
N SER A 15 14.01 5.03 12.99
CA SER A 15 14.90 4.74 11.85
C SER A 15 14.79 5.82 10.75
N ALA A 16 13.57 6.24 10.40
CA ALA A 16 13.30 7.25 9.39
C ALA A 16 13.82 8.65 9.73
N ARG A 17 14.02 8.97 11.02
CA ARG A 17 14.64 10.24 11.45
C ARG A 17 16.16 10.23 11.29
N GLU A 18 16.78 9.09 11.50
CA GLU A 18 18.24 8.97 11.53
C GLU A 18 18.85 8.66 10.16
N ARG A 19 18.12 7.94 9.30
CA ARG A 19 18.64 7.46 8.02
C ARG A 19 17.55 7.21 6.99
N PRO A 20 17.88 7.24 5.67
CA PRO A 20 16.99 6.76 4.62
C PRO A 20 16.50 5.35 4.95
N THR A 21 15.18 5.18 5.10
CA THR A 21 14.58 3.92 5.53
C THR A 21 13.39 3.57 4.63
N LEU A 22 13.37 2.33 4.15
CA LEU A 22 12.23 1.71 3.48
C LEU A 22 11.64 0.61 4.38
N MET A 23 10.32 0.48 4.37
CA MET A 23 9.62 -0.65 4.99
C MET A 23 8.61 -1.23 4.00
N CYS A 24 8.88 -2.47 3.59
CA CYS A 24 7.99 -3.26 2.74
C CYS A 24 7.14 -4.18 3.62
N LEU A 25 5.82 -4.10 3.49
CA LEU A 25 4.91 -4.80 4.37
C LEU A 25 3.67 -5.34 3.64
N ASN A 26 3.33 -6.59 3.92
CA ASN A 26 2.00 -7.14 3.69
C ASN A 26 1.16 -6.93 4.96
N SER A 27 0.31 -5.91 4.98
CA SER A 27 -0.50 -5.54 6.14
C SER A 27 -1.66 -6.52 6.38
N ASN A 28 -2.02 -7.34 5.38
CA ASN A 28 -3.28 -8.09 5.33
C ASN A 28 -4.52 -7.21 5.60
N ALA A 29 -4.39 -5.89 5.46
CA ALA A 29 -5.43 -4.92 5.74
C ALA A 29 -5.37 -3.85 4.65
N GLY A 30 -6.49 -3.63 3.95
CA GLY A 30 -6.55 -2.57 2.95
C GLY A 30 -6.34 -1.19 3.60
N ALA A 31 -5.92 -0.21 2.81
CA ALA A 31 -5.83 1.17 3.26
C ALA A 31 -7.09 1.65 4.00
N ASN A 32 -8.28 1.18 3.58
CA ASN A 32 -9.58 1.60 4.13
C ASN A 32 -10.12 0.70 5.28
N ALA A 33 -9.38 -0.32 5.75
CA ALA A 33 -9.89 -1.25 6.77
C ALA A 33 -9.79 -0.66 8.19
N GLU A 34 -10.61 -1.03 9.18
CA GLU A 34 -10.44 -0.58 10.57
C GLU A 34 -10.27 -1.79 11.50
N PRO A 35 -9.25 -1.83 12.38
CA PRO A 35 -8.07 -0.95 12.47
C PRO A 35 -7.05 -1.26 11.37
N ASN A 36 -6.62 -0.26 10.58
CA ASN A 36 -5.62 -0.47 9.53
C ASN A 36 -4.20 -0.13 9.99
N VAL A 37 -3.28 -1.04 9.66
CA VAL A 37 -1.83 -0.84 9.77
C VAL A 37 -1.37 0.37 8.96
N TRP A 38 -2.13 0.74 7.92
CA TRP A 38 -1.92 1.94 7.12
C TRP A 38 -1.86 3.20 8.01
N HIS A 39 -2.94 3.51 8.72
CA HIS A 39 -3.09 4.66 9.60
C HIS A 39 -2.02 4.64 10.68
N ALA A 40 -1.84 3.51 11.36
CA ALA A 40 -0.82 3.36 12.40
C ALA A 40 0.61 3.73 11.92
N LEU A 41 0.90 3.63 10.62
CA LEU A 41 2.21 3.90 10.06
C LEU A 41 2.28 5.22 9.27
N SER A 42 1.21 5.60 8.56
CA SER A 42 1.17 6.80 7.70
C SER A 42 0.71 8.07 8.44
N SER A 43 -0.11 7.93 9.48
CA SER A 43 -0.60 9.07 10.26
C SER A 43 0.28 9.38 11.47
N VAL A 44 0.96 8.38 12.04
CA VAL A 44 1.76 8.53 13.26
C VAL A 44 3.19 9.01 12.97
N CYS A 45 3.77 8.66 11.83
CA CYS A 45 5.17 8.98 11.54
C CYS A 45 5.28 10.26 10.70
N GLU A 46 5.61 11.38 11.34
CA GLU A 46 6.03 12.58 10.60
C GLU A 46 7.28 12.25 9.77
N GLY A 47 7.28 12.63 8.49
CA GLY A 47 8.40 12.33 7.62
C GLY A 47 8.34 10.98 6.94
N VAL A 48 7.22 10.27 7.03
CA VAL A 48 6.96 9.03 6.30
C VAL A 48 5.91 9.26 5.22
N GLU A 49 6.17 8.67 4.06
CA GLU A 49 5.27 8.64 2.92
C GLU A 49 5.03 7.19 2.46
N SER A 50 3.95 6.99 1.71
CA SER A 50 3.60 5.70 1.12
C SER A 50 3.60 5.76 -0.39
N VAL A 51 3.97 4.66 -1.04
CA VAL A 51 3.90 4.53 -2.51
C VAL A 51 2.47 4.60 -3.07
N TRP A 52 1.46 4.50 -2.21
CA TRP A 52 0.06 4.68 -2.58
C TRP A 52 -0.51 6.04 -2.18
N GLN A 53 0.31 6.98 -1.69
CA GLN A 53 -0.17 8.27 -1.19
C GLN A 53 -0.83 9.14 -2.28
N GLN A 54 -0.51 8.93 -3.56
CA GLN A 54 -1.23 9.57 -4.67
C GLN A 54 -2.68 9.05 -4.87
N TYR A 55 -3.03 7.91 -4.28
CA TYR A 55 -4.32 7.25 -4.43
C TYR A 55 -5.13 7.24 -3.13
N TYR A 56 -4.44 7.18 -1.99
CA TYR A 56 -5.05 7.12 -0.66
C TYR A 56 -4.44 8.19 0.25
N ASN A 57 -5.29 8.86 1.03
CA ASN A 57 -4.85 9.80 2.05
C ASN A 57 -4.34 9.04 3.29
N LYS A 58 -3.89 9.78 4.31
CA LYS A 58 -3.35 9.19 5.55
C LYS A 58 -4.40 8.45 6.39
N GLN A 59 -5.68 8.75 6.14
CA GLN A 59 -6.83 8.06 6.72
C GLN A 59 -7.20 6.80 5.93
N GLY A 60 -6.52 6.55 4.80
CA GLY A 60 -6.81 5.42 3.93
C GLY A 60 -8.01 5.65 3.03
N GLU A 61 -8.54 6.86 2.96
CA GLU A 61 -9.61 7.22 2.04
C GLU A 61 -9.04 7.49 0.65
N ARG A 62 -9.83 7.21 -0.39
CA ARG A 62 -9.42 7.51 -1.76
C ARG A 62 -9.36 9.01 -2.02
N GLN A 63 -8.30 9.45 -2.70
CA GLN A 63 -8.06 10.85 -3.06
C GLN A 63 -7.53 11.04 -4.48
N ASP A 64 -7.59 10.01 -5.35
CA ASP A 64 -7.13 10.17 -6.72
C ASP A 64 -8.03 11.15 -7.52
N MET A 65 -7.42 11.92 -8.43
CA MET A 65 -8.06 13.02 -9.17
C MET A 65 -9.38 12.64 -9.86
N GLY A 66 -9.55 11.38 -10.28
CA GLY A 66 -10.81 10.89 -10.82
C GLY A 66 -11.91 10.78 -9.75
N TYR A 67 -11.56 10.36 -8.54
CA TYR A 67 -12.46 10.13 -7.42
C TYR A 67 -12.97 11.45 -6.82
N GLU A 68 -12.09 12.42 -6.55
CA GLU A 68 -12.50 13.70 -5.96
C GLU A 68 -13.42 14.50 -6.87
N ASN A 69 -13.11 14.54 -8.18
CA ASN A 69 -13.93 15.20 -9.18
C ASN A 69 -15.33 14.57 -9.30
N ALA A 70 -15.43 13.26 -9.16
CA ALA A 70 -16.70 12.56 -9.20
C ALA A 70 -17.54 12.82 -7.94
N ARG A 71 -16.89 12.75 -6.77
CA ARG A 71 -17.51 13.07 -5.47
C ARG A 71 -18.06 14.50 -5.45
N ALA A 72 -17.28 15.47 -5.92
CA ALA A 72 -17.69 16.88 -5.98
C ALA A 72 -18.89 17.11 -6.93
N LYS A 73 -19.03 16.28 -7.96
CA LYS A 73 -20.13 16.35 -8.94
C LYS A 73 -21.32 15.44 -8.61
N GLY A 74 -21.29 14.72 -7.48
CA GLY A 74 -22.32 13.74 -7.11
C GLY A 74 -22.44 12.57 -8.09
N VAL A 75 -21.41 12.29 -8.88
CA VAL A 75 -21.39 11.18 -9.84
C VAL A 75 -20.54 10.04 -9.30
N SER A 76 -20.81 8.82 -9.78
CA SER A 76 -20.03 7.64 -9.38
C SER A 76 -18.57 7.79 -9.82
N PRO A 77 -17.58 7.49 -8.95
CA PRO A 77 -16.16 7.61 -9.28
C PRO A 77 -15.76 6.80 -10.52
N PRO A 78 -15.07 7.42 -11.50
CA PRO A 78 -14.75 6.81 -12.79
C PRO A 78 -13.59 5.82 -12.75
N GLU A 79 -12.78 5.79 -11.67
CA GLU A 79 -11.63 4.90 -11.60
C GLU A 79 -11.72 3.94 -10.41
N ALA A 80 -11.33 2.70 -10.64
CA ALA A 80 -11.18 1.67 -9.64
C ALA A 80 -10.10 1.99 -8.60
N PRO A 81 -10.23 1.50 -7.34
CA PRO A 81 -9.14 1.56 -6.38
C PRO A 81 -7.91 0.81 -6.91
N VAL A 82 -6.74 1.32 -6.55
CA VAL A 82 -5.50 0.56 -6.74
C VAL A 82 -5.51 -0.65 -5.81
N THR A 83 -5.04 -1.79 -6.31
CA THR A 83 -4.98 -3.02 -5.53
C THR A 83 -3.67 -3.75 -5.75
N THR A 84 -3.27 -4.53 -4.74
CA THR A 84 -2.19 -5.51 -4.86
C THR A 84 -2.75 -6.92 -5.14
N ASN A 85 -4.05 -7.01 -5.42
CA ASN A 85 -4.79 -8.18 -5.89
C ASN A 85 -4.42 -9.45 -5.12
N LYS A 86 -4.78 -9.53 -3.85
CA LYS A 86 -4.51 -10.74 -3.07
C LYS A 86 -5.61 -11.79 -3.27
N MET A 87 -5.27 -12.90 -3.91
CA MET A 87 -6.14 -14.04 -4.17
C MET A 87 -5.59 -15.31 -3.54
N ARG A 88 -6.11 -15.67 -2.36
CA ARG A 88 -5.75 -16.94 -1.72
C ARG A 88 -6.06 -18.10 -2.66
N GLY A 89 -5.07 -18.97 -2.87
CA GLY A 89 -5.24 -20.14 -3.73
C GLY A 89 -6.14 -21.23 -3.12
N PRO A 90 -6.61 -22.18 -3.94
CA PRO A 90 -7.46 -23.29 -3.50
C PRO A 90 -6.79 -24.22 -2.48
N LEU A 91 -5.46 -24.21 -2.42
CA LEU A 91 -4.67 -24.97 -1.43
C LEU A 91 -4.56 -24.25 -0.07
N SER A 92 -5.11 -23.05 0.06
CA SER A 92 -5.17 -22.35 1.34
C SER A 92 -6.08 -23.10 2.31
N LYS A 93 -5.62 -23.35 3.54
CA LYS A 93 -6.48 -23.80 4.64
C LYS A 93 -7.55 -22.78 5.06
N GLN A 94 -7.65 -21.64 4.35
CA GLN A 94 -8.56 -20.53 4.60
C GLN A 94 -9.40 -20.22 3.35
N SER A 95 -10.03 -21.24 2.77
CA SER A 95 -10.89 -21.12 1.56
C SER A 95 -12.01 -20.08 1.70
N GLY A 96 -12.56 -19.90 2.92
CA GLY A 96 -13.55 -18.87 3.21
C GLY A 96 -13.05 -17.42 3.10
N LYS A 97 -11.74 -17.21 2.94
CA LYS A 97 -11.09 -15.90 2.76
C LYS A 97 -10.66 -15.63 1.32
N MET A 98 -11.08 -16.49 0.38
CA MET A 98 -10.79 -16.28 -1.04
C MET A 98 -11.42 -14.97 -1.51
N GLY A 99 -10.59 -14.14 -2.16
CA GLY A 99 -11.00 -12.85 -2.68
C GLY A 99 -11.33 -11.78 -1.64
N GLU A 100 -11.00 -11.99 -0.35
CA GLU A 100 -11.20 -10.99 0.72
C GLU A 100 -10.40 -9.70 0.46
N HIS A 101 -9.21 -9.84 -0.13
CA HIS A 101 -8.26 -8.76 -0.36
C HIS A 101 -7.93 -8.53 -1.84
N VAL A 102 -8.78 -9.06 -2.73
CA VAL A 102 -8.63 -8.94 -4.19
C VAL A 102 -8.80 -7.50 -4.68
N TYR A 103 -9.40 -6.65 -3.84
CA TYR A 103 -9.85 -5.30 -4.15
C TYR A 103 -9.41 -4.29 -3.09
N GLY A 104 -8.12 -4.30 -2.79
CA GLY A 104 -7.46 -3.34 -1.90
C GLY A 104 -5.94 -3.38 -2.02
N ALA A 105 -5.28 -2.30 -1.61
CA ALA A 105 -3.83 -2.28 -1.44
C ALA A 105 -3.48 -2.84 -0.06
N VAL A 106 -3.12 -4.11 -0.01
CA VAL A 106 -2.72 -4.81 1.24
C VAL A 106 -1.21 -5.01 1.35
N ASP A 107 -0.48 -4.71 0.28
CA ASP A 107 0.97 -4.63 0.30
C ASP A 107 1.37 -3.17 0.07
N THR A 108 2.31 -2.67 0.87
CA THR A 108 2.74 -1.28 0.84
C THR A 108 4.23 -1.17 1.03
N ILE A 109 4.79 -0.12 0.44
CA ILE A 109 6.15 0.34 0.73
C ILE A 109 6.01 1.72 1.37
N LEU A 110 6.51 1.84 2.58
CA LEU A 110 6.63 3.10 3.30
C LEU A 110 8.08 3.57 3.23
N TYR A 111 8.27 4.87 3.06
CA TYR A 111 9.60 5.45 2.88
C TYR A 111 9.73 6.76 3.66
N SER A 112 10.94 7.03 4.12
CA SER A 112 11.27 8.25 4.84
C SER A 112 11.52 9.41 3.86
N LYS A 113 11.32 10.67 4.31
CA LYS A 113 11.49 11.89 3.49
C LYS A 113 12.86 12.07 2.83
N GLN A 114 13.89 11.37 3.30
CA GLN A 114 15.21 11.38 2.66
C GLN A 114 15.24 10.52 1.37
N ILE A 115 14.17 9.79 1.09
CA ILE A 115 13.98 9.01 -0.13
C ILE A 115 12.91 9.69 -0.97
N GLN A 116 13.19 9.88 -2.25
CA GLN A 116 12.22 10.34 -3.21
C GLN A 116 11.69 9.16 -4.01
N MET A 117 10.37 9.01 -4.03
CA MET A 117 9.74 8.07 -4.96
C MET A 117 9.77 8.65 -6.37
N GLY A 118 10.37 7.93 -7.32
CA GLY A 118 10.37 8.30 -8.72
C GLY A 118 9.04 7.92 -9.38
N ARG A 119 8.82 6.63 -9.60
CA ARG A 119 7.58 6.11 -10.20
C ARG A 119 7.35 4.64 -9.84
N HIS A 120 6.11 4.20 -10.03
CA HIS A 120 5.81 2.77 -10.14
C HIS A 120 6.42 2.22 -11.44
N ALA A 121 7.45 1.39 -11.33
CA ALA A 121 8.10 0.72 -12.46
C ALA A 121 7.17 -0.31 -13.11
N MET A 122 6.34 -0.98 -12.29
CA MET A 122 5.19 -1.75 -12.74
C MET A 122 3.92 -0.97 -12.45
N ARG A 123 3.06 -0.80 -13.46
CA ARG A 123 1.81 -0.04 -13.29
C ARG A 123 0.96 -0.63 -12.16
N PRO A 124 0.42 0.21 -11.27
CA PRO A 124 -0.50 -0.25 -10.24
C PRO A 124 -1.73 -0.93 -10.85
N LEU A 125 -2.16 -2.06 -10.27
CA LEU A 125 -3.34 -2.76 -10.74
C LEU A 125 -4.60 -2.00 -10.33
N ARG A 126 -5.54 -1.91 -11.27
CA ARG A 126 -6.86 -1.30 -11.12
C ARG A 126 -7.87 -2.22 -11.81
N TYR A 127 -8.99 -2.51 -11.14
CA TYR A 127 -10.06 -3.33 -11.71
C TYR A 127 -11.38 -2.60 -11.55
N THR A 128 -12.21 -2.49 -12.57
CA THR A 128 -13.49 -1.74 -12.46
C THR A 128 -14.46 -2.33 -11.44
N SER A 129 -14.27 -3.61 -11.08
CA SER A 129 -15.06 -4.29 -10.06
C SER A 129 -14.29 -5.41 -9.36
N ARG A 130 -14.77 -5.82 -8.18
CA ARG A 130 -14.29 -7.03 -7.50
C ARG A 130 -14.43 -8.28 -8.38
N ALA A 131 -15.50 -8.37 -9.18
CA ALA A 131 -15.73 -9.50 -10.08
C ALA A 131 -14.66 -9.59 -11.17
N GLU A 132 -14.24 -8.45 -11.73
CA GLU A 132 -13.12 -8.38 -12.67
C GLU A 132 -11.81 -8.76 -11.99
N ALA A 133 -11.55 -8.22 -10.80
CA ALA A 133 -10.35 -8.50 -10.02
C ALA A 133 -10.21 -10.00 -9.68
N VAL A 134 -11.32 -10.70 -9.46
CA VAL A 134 -11.36 -12.15 -9.22
C VAL A 134 -11.10 -12.97 -10.49
N ARG A 135 -11.43 -12.45 -11.68
CA ARG A 135 -11.10 -13.12 -12.95
C ARG A 135 -9.60 -13.15 -13.22
N HIS A 136 -8.86 -12.17 -12.69
CA HIS A 136 -7.41 -12.17 -12.69
C HIS A 136 -6.92 -13.03 -11.53
N LEU A 137 -6.94 -14.34 -11.75
CA LEU A 137 -6.54 -15.32 -10.75
C LEU A 137 -5.04 -15.25 -10.49
N LEU A 138 -4.70 -15.18 -9.21
CA LEU A 138 -3.35 -15.39 -8.69
C LEU A 138 -3.35 -16.64 -7.78
N PRO A 139 -2.25 -17.42 -7.75
CA PRO A 139 -1.09 -17.33 -8.64
C PRO A 139 -1.42 -17.66 -10.11
N SER A 140 -0.57 -17.17 -11.03
CA SER A 140 -0.63 -17.41 -12.47
C SER A 140 0.74 -17.83 -13.01
N LEU A 141 0.83 -18.12 -14.32
CA LEU A 141 2.13 -18.41 -14.97
C LEU A 141 3.09 -17.20 -14.92
N ASP A 142 2.53 -15.99 -14.98
CA ASP A 142 3.32 -14.75 -14.94
C ASP A 142 3.63 -14.30 -13.49
N VAL A 143 2.77 -14.66 -12.53
CA VAL A 143 2.87 -14.25 -11.13
C VAL A 143 2.75 -15.48 -10.22
N PRO A 144 3.87 -16.08 -9.78
CA PRO A 144 3.87 -17.30 -8.97
C PRO A 144 3.59 -17.04 -7.48
N SER A 145 2.74 -16.05 -7.17
CA SER A 145 2.36 -15.64 -5.81
C SER A 145 0.86 -15.36 -5.76
N ASP A 146 0.25 -15.48 -4.58
CA ASP A 146 -1.13 -15.03 -4.33
C ASP A 146 -1.28 -13.50 -4.20
N HIS A 147 -0.18 -12.75 -4.39
CA HIS A 147 -0.09 -11.29 -4.39
C HIS A 147 0.55 -10.78 -5.68
N ALA A 148 0.04 -9.66 -6.20
CA ALA A 148 0.73 -8.93 -7.26
C ALA A 148 1.93 -8.14 -6.71
N PRO A 149 3.05 -8.05 -7.45
CA PRO A 149 4.22 -7.34 -6.98
C PRO A 149 4.01 -5.81 -6.97
N VAL A 150 4.65 -5.14 -6.01
CA VAL A 150 4.74 -3.68 -5.94
C VAL A 150 6.17 -3.30 -6.31
N ILE A 151 6.35 -2.69 -7.49
CA ILE A 151 7.67 -2.36 -8.04
C ILE A 151 7.77 -0.86 -8.26
N VAL A 152 8.70 -0.22 -7.54
CA VAL A 152 8.85 1.23 -7.48
C VAL A 152 10.33 1.59 -7.61
N ASP A 153 10.60 2.62 -8.43
CA ASP A 153 11.91 3.25 -8.53
C ASP A 153 12.04 4.31 -7.42
N PHE A 154 13.12 4.24 -6.65
CA PHE A 154 13.44 5.21 -5.59
C PHE A 154 14.78 5.88 -5.85
N ASP A 155 14.83 7.18 -5.59
CA ASP A 155 16.03 7.99 -5.59
C ASP A 155 16.40 8.38 -4.16
N LEU A 156 17.68 8.28 -3.82
CA LEU A 156 18.18 8.80 -2.55
C LEU A 156 18.37 10.31 -2.70
N SER A 157 17.65 11.10 -1.90
CA SER A 157 17.89 12.54 -1.86
C SER A 157 19.20 12.81 -1.14
N TYR A 158 20.28 12.98 -1.91
CA TYR A 158 21.58 13.37 -1.38
C TYR A 158 21.57 14.86 -0.99
N ASN A 159 20.91 15.20 0.11
CA ASN A 159 21.31 16.38 0.90
C ASN A 159 22.47 15.98 1.83
N CYS A 160 23.48 15.32 1.28
CA CYS A 160 24.74 15.10 1.97
C CYS A 160 25.52 16.42 1.84
N ARG A 161 25.33 17.33 2.81
CA ARG A 161 26.37 18.32 3.09
C ARG A 161 27.62 17.51 3.37
N ARG A 162 28.59 17.53 2.43
CA ARG A 162 29.96 17.11 2.69
C ARG A 162 30.39 17.86 3.95
N LEU A 163 30.50 17.15 5.07
CA LEU A 163 31.30 17.60 6.21
C LEU A 163 32.77 17.47 5.83
#